data_AF-A0A7W4EPQ9-F1
#
_entry.id   AF-A0A7W4EPQ9-F1
#
_cell.length_a   1.000
_cell.length_b   1.000
_cell.length_c   1.000
_cell.angle_alpha   90.00
_cell.angle_beta   90.00
_cell.angle_gamma   90.00
#
_symmetry.space_group_name_H-M   'P 1'
#
loop_
_entity.id
_entity.type
_entity.pdbx_description
1 polymer ?
#
loop_
_entity_poly.entity_id
_entity_poly.type
_entity_poly.pdbx_seq_one_letter_code
_entity_poly.pdbx_strand_id
1 'polypeptide(L)'
;MPIIKSAIKRVKQASRRRERNISIKKDIKSATKSFLAEPNSKNLSKAQSELDKAVKKNLLKKNTAARRKASLSRIAKQAGVKLESKKTASAK
;
A
#
# COMPACT_ATOMS: atom_id res chain seq x y z
N MET A 1 -22.62 5.78 23.49
CA MET A 1 -22.09 4.45 23.81
C MET A 1 -23.05 3.38 23.32
N PRO A 2 -22.57 2.20 22.93
CA PRO A 2 -23.46 1.12 22.52
C PRO A 2 -24.17 0.55 23.74
N ILE A 3 -25.50 0.44 23.67
CA ILE A 3 -26.33 -0.04 24.78
C ILE A 3 -26.43 -1.58 24.79
N ILE A 4 -26.44 -2.20 23.60
CA ILE A 4 -26.61 -3.65 23.43
C ILE A 4 -25.25 -4.37 23.43
N LYS A 5 -25.17 -5.57 24.03
CA LYS A 5 -23.94 -6.39 24.12
C LYS A 5 -23.25 -6.60 22.77
N SER A 6 -24.03 -6.88 21.71
CA SER A 6 -23.51 -7.07 20.34
C SER A 6 -22.86 -5.79 19.82
N ALA A 7 -23.44 -4.63 20.10
CA ALA A 7 -22.92 -3.33 19.68
C ALA A 7 -21.64 -2.96 20.44
N ILE A 8 -21.55 -3.26 21.74
CA ILE A 8 -20.31 -3.11 22.53
C ILE A 8 -19.19 -3.95 21.91
N LYS A 9 -19.48 -5.21 21.54
CA LYS A 9 -18.51 -6.10 20.86
C LYS A 9 -18.09 -5.53 19.51
N ARG A 10 -19.03 -4.99 18.71
CA ARG A 10 -18.73 -4.37 17.41
C ARG A 10 -17.79 -3.18 17.54
N VAL A 11 -17.98 -2.31 18.53
CA VAL A 11 -17.07 -1.17 18.77
C VAL A 11 -15.66 -1.64 19.13
N LYS A 12 -15.53 -2.61 20.05
CA LYS A 12 -14.22 -3.18 20.42
C LYS A 12 -13.49 -3.78 19.21
N GLN A 13 -14.21 -4.54 18.37
CA GLN A 13 -13.65 -5.11 17.15
C GLN A 13 -13.28 -4.03 16.12
N ALA A 14 -14.10 -3.00 15.97
CA ALA A 14 -13.86 -1.91 15.05
C ALA A 14 -12.59 -1.13 15.41
N SER A 15 -12.33 -0.85 16.70
CA SER A 15 -11.10 -0.16 17.12
C SER A 15 -9.84 -0.92 16.70
N ARG A 16 -9.76 -2.22 17.03
CA ARG A 16 -8.62 -3.09 16.68
C ARG A 16 -8.41 -3.23 15.17
N ARG A 17 -9.50 -3.23 14.39
CA ARG A 17 -9.41 -3.23 12.92
C ARG A 17 -8.95 -1.88 12.40
N ARG A 18 -9.45 -0.78 12.98
CA ARG A 18 -9.09 0.60 12.62
C ARG A 18 -7.60 0.85 12.83
N GLU A 19 -7.04 0.48 13.98
CA GLU A 19 -5.60 0.63 14.28
C GLU A 19 -4.72 -0.06 13.23
N ARG A 20 -4.99 -1.34 12.94
CA ARG A 20 -4.26 -2.09 11.90
C ARG A 20 -4.40 -1.48 10.51
N ASN A 21 -5.61 -1.05 10.14
CA ASN A 21 -5.86 -0.41 8.86
C ASN A 21 -5.18 0.96 8.73
N ILE A 22 -5.06 1.71 9.83
CA ILE A 22 -4.35 2.99 9.87
C ILE A 22 -2.86 2.78 9.61
N SER A 23 -2.24 1.74 10.20
CA SER A 23 -0.84 1.41 9.93
C SER A 23 -0.59 1.24 8.43
N ILE A 24 -1.34 0.35 7.77
CA ILE A 24 -1.20 0.08 6.34
C ILE A 24 -1.41 1.36 5.50
N LYS A 25 -2.39 2.21 5.87
CA LYS A 25 -2.60 3.49 5.18
C LYS A 25 -1.42 4.46 5.36
N LYS A 26 -0.81 4.49 6.55
CA LYS A 26 0.39 5.29 6.82
C LYS A 26 1.59 4.76 6.01
N ASP A 27 1.75 3.44 5.92
CA ASP A 27 2.83 2.80 5.17
C ASP A 27 2.75 3.10 3.67
N ILE A 28 1.54 3.08 3.09
CA ILE A 28 1.33 3.52 1.71
C ILE A 28 1.70 5.00 1.57
N LYS A 29 1.24 5.85 2.50
CA LYS A 29 1.50 7.30 2.44
C LYS A 29 2.99 7.59 2.51
N SER A 30 3.72 6.97 3.44
CA SER A 30 5.16 7.14 3.59
C SER A 30 5.90 6.64 2.35
N ALA A 31 5.59 5.43 1.85
CA ALA A 31 6.22 4.89 0.64
C ALA A 31 5.99 5.78 -0.59
N THR A 32 4.77 6.30 -0.77
CA THR A 32 4.49 7.23 -1.87
C THR A 32 5.22 8.56 -1.74
N LYS A 33 5.35 9.10 -0.51
CA LYS A 33 6.14 10.31 -0.28
C LYS A 33 7.62 10.09 -0.56
N SER A 34 8.19 8.98 -0.11
CA SER A 34 9.58 8.63 -0.38
C SER A 34 9.86 8.48 -1.88
N PHE A 35 8.94 7.88 -2.64
CA PHE A 35 9.07 7.79 -4.09
C PHE A 35 8.99 9.15 -4.80
N LEU A 36 8.13 10.06 -4.33
CA LEU A 36 8.01 11.40 -4.91
C LEU A 36 9.22 12.28 -4.60
N ALA A 37 9.81 12.15 -3.41
CA ALA A 37 11.02 12.87 -3.05
C ALA A 37 12.24 12.34 -3.82
N GLU A 38 12.38 11.02 -3.90
CA GLU A 38 13.48 10.36 -4.60
C GLU A 38 12.91 9.27 -5.53
N PRO A 39 12.76 9.61 -6.82
CA PRO A 39 12.31 8.66 -7.83
C PRO A 39 13.39 7.61 -8.06
N ASN A 40 13.31 6.49 -7.34
CA ASN A 40 14.22 5.36 -7.49
C ASN A 40 13.44 4.04 -7.65
N SER A 41 14.09 3.04 -8.26
CA SER A 41 13.48 1.74 -8.56
C SER A 41 13.01 1.00 -7.29
N LYS A 42 13.78 1.10 -6.20
CA LYS A 42 13.49 0.43 -4.92
C LYS A 42 12.24 1.02 -4.24
N ASN A 43 12.11 2.34 -4.21
CA ASN A 43 11.00 3.10 -3.64
C ASN A 43 9.72 2.87 -4.45
N LEU A 44 9.83 2.80 -5.77
CA LEU A 44 8.71 2.44 -6.63
C LEU A 44 8.22 1.02 -6.34
N SER A 45 9.14 0.04 -6.28
CA SER A 45 8.80 -1.34 -5.96
C SER A 45 8.15 -1.48 -4.58
N LYS A 46 8.67 -0.75 -3.57
CA LYS A 46 8.11 -0.68 -2.23
C LYS A 46 6.69 -0.09 -2.23
N ALA A 47 6.49 1.04 -2.91
CA ALA A 47 5.18 1.69 -3.01
C ALA A 47 4.13 0.81 -3.71
N GLN A 48 4.52 0.12 -4.79
CA GLN A 48 3.64 -0.83 -5.48
C GLN A 48 3.31 -2.04 -4.60
N SER A 49 4.29 -2.58 -3.90
CA SER A 49 4.12 -3.71 -2.98
C SER A 49 3.13 -3.38 -1.86
N GLU A 50 3.21 -2.19 -1.25
CA GLU A 50 2.26 -1.80 -0.19
C GLU A 50 0.84 -1.58 -0.71
N LEU A 51 0.68 -1.07 -1.93
CA LEU A 51 -0.64 -1.00 -2.58
C LEU A 51 -1.25 -2.40 -2.77
N ASP A 52 -0.44 -3.37 -3.19
CA ASP A 52 -0.91 -4.73 -3.42
C ASP A 52 -1.19 -5.48 -2.11
N LYS A 53 -0.41 -5.25 -1.05
CA LYS A 53 -0.75 -5.74 0.30
C LYS A 53 -2.09 -5.19 0.77
N ALA A 54 -2.38 -3.92 0.52
CA ALA A 54 -3.65 -3.31 0.90
C ALA A 54 -4.84 -3.88 0.12
N VAL A 55 -4.65 -4.27 -1.15
CA VAL A 55 -5.66 -5.02 -1.92
C VAL A 55 -5.86 -6.41 -1.33
N LYS A 56 -4.79 -7.15 -1.02
CA LYS A 56 -4.88 -8.48 -0.41
C LYS A 56 -5.61 -8.46 0.93
N LYS A 57 -5.49 -7.36 1.68
CA LYS A 57 -6.21 -7.14 2.96
C LYS A 57 -7.63 -6.55 2.77
N ASN A 58 -8.13 -6.45 1.54
CA ASN A 58 -9.42 -5.85 1.20
C ASN A 58 -9.61 -4.41 1.72
N LEU A 59 -8.52 -3.69 1.93
CA LEU A 59 -8.56 -2.30 2.41
C LEU A 59 -8.77 -1.32 1.25
N LEU A 60 -8.31 -1.68 0.05
CA LEU A 60 -8.52 -0.95 -1.19
C LEU A 60 -9.18 -1.85 -2.24
N LYS A 61 -10.12 -1.29 -3.01
CA LYS A 61 -10.64 -1.96 -4.22
C LYS A 61 -9.52 -2.11 -5.25
N LYS A 62 -9.55 -3.20 -6.02
CA LYS A 62 -8.57 -3.50 -7.08
C LYS A 62 -8.38 -2.32 -8.05
N ASN A 63 -9.48 -1.69 -8.46
CA ASN A 63 -9.44 -0.55 -9.39
C ASN A 63 -8.75 0.69 -8.79
N THR A 64 -8.91 0.94 -7.49
CA THR A 64 -8.23 2.06 -6.81
C THR A 64 -6.73 1.84 -6.76
N ALA A 65 -6.30 0.61 -6.45
CA ALA A 65 -4.88 0.26 -6.47
C ALA A 65 -4.32 0.33 -7.89
N ALA A 66 -5.05 -0.17 -8.91
CA ALA A 66 -4.64 -0.10 -10.30
C ALA A 66 -4.42 1.35 -10.77
N ARG A 67 -5.36 2.26 -10.50
CA ARG A 67 -5.21 3.69 -10.82
C ARG A 67 -3.99 4.31 -10.15
N ARG A 68 -3.75 4.00 -8.87
CA ARG A 68 -2.59 4.51 -8.13
C ARG A 68 -1.28 3.98 -8.69
N LYS A 69 -1.19 2.68 -9.00
CA LYS A 69 -0.02 2.08 -9.64
C LYS A 69 0.27 2.71 -11.01
N ALA A 70 -0.77 2.91 -11.83
CA ALA A 70 -0.63 3.58 -13.13
C ALA A 70 -0.10 5.01 -13.01
N SER A 71 -0.57 5.77 -12.00
CA SER A 71 -0.05 7.11 -11.72
C SER A 71 1.43 7.11 -11.33
N LEU A 72 1.84 6.19 -10.45
CA LEU A 72 3.25 6.07 -10.04
C LEU A 72 4.13 5.66 -11.22
N SER A 73 3.65 4.74 -12.08
CA SER A 73 4.36 4.34 -13.29
C SER A 73 4.52 5.49 -14.28
N ARG A 74 3.54 6.39 -14.40
CA ARG A 74 3.66 7.59 -15.26
C ARG A 74 4.78 8.51 -14.76
N ILE A 75 4.81 8.78 -13.46
CA ILE A 75 5.82 9.63 -12.82
C ILE A 75 7.21 9.00 -12.96
N ALA A 76 7.34 7.70 -12.74
CA ALA A 76 8.62 6.99 -12.90
C ALA A 76 9.16 7.06 -14.33
N LYS A 77 8.28 6.91 -15.33
CA LYS A 77 8.66 7.04 -16.75
C LYS A 77 9.15 8.47 -17.05
N GLN A 78 8.46 9.49 -16.55
CA GLN A 78 8.90 10.89 -16.70
C GLN A 78 10.25 11.15 -16.02
N ALA A 79 10.48 10.54 -14.86
CA ALA A 79 11.73 10.66 -14.11
C ALA A 79 12.86 9.74 -14.64
N GLY A 80 12.66 9.02 -15.75
CA GLY A 80 13.68 8.13 -16.33
C GLY A 80 14.03 6.91 -15.47
N VAL A 81 13.23 6.59 -14.45
CA VAL A 81 13.48 5.48 -13.53
C VAL A 81 13.20 4.17 -14.25
N LYS A 82 14.26 3.49 -14.68
CA LYS A 82 14.18 2.11 -15.21
C LYS A 82 14.02 1.13 -14.05
N LEU A 83 13.06 0.23 -14.18
CA LEU A 83 12.89 -0.90 -13.26
C LEU A 83 14.11 -1.81 -13.42
N GLU A 84 14.86 -1.99 -12.34
CA GLU A 84 15.88 -3.04 -12.34
C GLU A 84 15.17 -4.39 -12.39
N SER A 85 15.41 -5.14 -13.48
CA SER A 85 15.02 -6.54 -13.56
C SER A 85 15.73 -7.28 -12.44
N LYS A 86 14.96 -7.86 -11.52
CA LYS A 86 15.50 -8.71 -10.47
C LYS A 86 16.29 -9.83 -11.15
N LYS A 87 17.63 -9.85 -11.00
CA LYS A 87 18.44 -11.02 -11.37
C LYS A 87 17.84 -12.22 -10.64
N THR A 88 17.29 -13.16 -11.39
CA THR A 88 16.89 -14.46 -10.89
C THR A 88 18.15 -15.15 -10.39
N ALA A 89 18.40 -15.11 -9.08
CA ALA A 89 19.30 -16.06 -8.46
C ALA A 89 18.61 -17.42 -8.59
N SER A 90 19.07 -18.22 -9.55
CA SER A 90 18.79 -19.65 -9.65
C SER A 90 19.05 -20.29 -8.29
N ALA A 91 18.00 -20.81 -7.65
CA ALA A 91 18.15 -21.63 -6.46
C ALA A 91 18.91 -22.90 -6.86
N LYS A 92 20.05 -23.14 -6.20
CA LYS A 92 20.54 -24.51 -5.95
C LYS A 92 19.68 -25.13 -4.86
#